data_AF-A0A498L432-F1
#
_entry.id   AF-A0A498L432-F1
#
_cell.length_a   1.000
_cell.length_b   1.000
_cell.length_c   1.000
_cell.angle_alpha   90.00
_cell.angle_beta   90.00
_cell.angle_gamma   90.00
#
_symmetry.space_group_name_H-M   'P 1'
#
loop_
_entity.id
_entity.type
_entity.pdbx_description
1 polymer ?
#
loop_
_entity_poly.entity_id
_entity_poly.type
_entity_poly.pdbx_seq_one_letter_code
_entity_poly.pdbx_strand_id
1 'polypeptide(L)'
;MGDRVLFDSTGATVAQYEVVNWQKDSDGSIQFTPVGCYDASLPPDQRFVLKTENIIWTGGQLEKPRSVCSESCPPGTRKAAQKGRPVCCYDCIPCAEGEISNETDSNNCKQCPREYWSNAEKNKCVLQAIEFLSFTEFMGVVLVFFSLFGVGLTALVAILFYRKTIVVLMAFKATLPGSKSFGHM
;
A
#
# COMPACT_ATOMS: atom_id res chain seq x y z
N MET A 1 -13.27 -56.54 34.03
CA MET A 1 -13.39 -55.98 32.67
C MET A 1 -12.05 -55.33 32.38
N GLY A 2 -11.35 -55.77 31.34
CA GLY A 2 -9.95 -55.40 31.08
C GLY A 2 -9.82 -54.44 29.91
N ASP A 3 -8.83 -53.56 29.99
CA ASP A 3 -8.50 -52.62 28.93
C ASP A 3 -7.83 -53.32 27.74
N ARG A 4 -8.11 -52.82 26.52
CA ARG A 4 -7.47 -53.31 25.29
C ARG A 4 -6.08 -52.69 25.16
N VAL A 5 -5.04 -53.48 25.43
CA VAL A 5 -3.65 -53.06 25.25
C VAL A 5 -3.20 -53.39 23.83
N LEU A 6 -2.89 -52.36 23.05
CA LEU A 6 -2.36 -52.46 21.68
C LEU A 6 -0.87 -52.11 21.71
N PHE A 7 -0.07 -52.83 20.93
CA PHE A 7 1.37 -52.59 20.78
C PHE A 7 1.68 -52.17 19.34
N ASP A 8 2.60 -51.22 19.19
CA ASP A 8 3.13 -50.84 17.88
C ASP A 8 4.21 -51.82 17.39
N SER A 9 4.76 -51.57 16.20
CA SER A 9 5.82 -52.39 15.62
C SER A 9 7.14 -52.38 16.41
N THR A 10 7.31 -51.44 17.34
CA THR A 10 8.47 -51.36 18.25
C THR A 10 8.24 -52.09 19.56
N GLY A 11 7.03 -52.60 19.81
CA GLY A 11 6.63 -53.24 21.05
C GLY A 11 6.22 -52.25 22.15
N ALA A 12 6.04 -50.96 21.82
CA ALA A 12 5.54 -49.95 22.74
C ALA A 12 4.01 -49.96 22.75
N THR A 13 3.40 -49.69 23.90
CA THR A 13 1.94 -49.55 24.00
C THR A 13 1.46 -48.31 23.27
N VAL A 14 0.33 -48.40 22.59
CA VAL A 14 -0.27 -47.24 21.93
C VAL A 14 -0.63 -46.17 22.96
N ALA A 15 -0.12 -44.95 22.75
CA ALA A 15 -0.27 -43.86 23.70
C ALA A 15 -1.72 -43.36 23.74
N GLN A 16 -2.31 -43.38 24.93
CA GLN A 16 -3.62 -42.80 25.24
C GLN A 16 -3.46 -41.84 26.42
N TYR A 17 -3.98 -40.63 26.27
CA TYR A 17 -3.89 -39.58 27.28
C TYR A 17 -5.23 -38.90 27.48
N GLU A 18 -5.52 -38.54 28.72
CA GLU A 18 -6.61 -37.63 29.07
C GLU A 18 -6.07 -36.20 29.15
N VAL A 19 -6.77 -35.26 28.53
CA VAL A 19 -6.42 -33.84 28.53
C VAL A 19 -7.21 -33.18 29.65
N VAL A 20 -6.51 -32.61 30.62
CA VAL A 20 -7.13 -31.94 31.78
C VAL A 20 -6.90 -30.44 31.74
N ASN A 21 -7.91 -29.68 32.17
CA ASN A 21 -7.83 -28.24 32.37
C ASN A 21 -7.81 -27.93 33.87
N TRP A 22 -6.97 -26.97 34.26
CA TRP A 22 -6.81 -26.56 35.66
C TRP A 22 -7.78 -25.42 35.94
N GLN A 23 -8.82 -25.70 36.71
CA GLN A 23 -9.92 -24.78 36.97
C GLN A 23 -9.91 -24.37 38.43
N LYS A 24 -10.11 -23.07 38.69
CA LYS A 24 -10.19 -22.56 40.05
C LYS A 24 -11.63 -22.72 40.55
N ASP A 25 -11.81 -23.43 41.65
CA ASP A 25 -13.10 -23.58 42.29
C ASP A 25 -13.43 -22.36 43.17
N SER A 26 -14.68 -22.26 43.59
CA SER A 26 -15.24 -21.22 44.45
C SER A 26 -14.50 -21.04 45.79
N ASP A 27 -13.93 -22.11 46.33
CA ASP A 27 -13.12 -22.12 47.55
C ASP A 27 -11.66 -21.66 47.32
N GLY A 28 -11.29 -21.41 46.06
CA GLY A 28 -9.96 -21.01 45.64
C GLY A 28 -9.00 -22.18 45.36
N SER A 29 -9.42 -23.42 45.54
CA SER A 29 -8.66 -24.62 45.19
C SER A 29 -8.56 -24.81 43.68
N ILE A 30 -7.56 -25.58 43.23
CA ILE A 30 -7.39 -25.95 41.82
C ILE A 30 -7.96 -27.35 41.62
N GLN A 31 -8.98 -27.47 40.78
CA GLN A 31 -9.52 -28.73 40.31
C GLN A 31 -9.01 -29.07 38.91
N PHE A 32 -8.74 -30.35 38.68
CA PHE A 32 -8.31 -30.87 37.38
C PHE A 32 -9.51 -31.49 36.69
N THR A 33 -10.09 -30.75 35.75
CA THR A 33 -11.29 -31.19 35.04
C THR A 33 -10.88 -31.78 33.68
N PRO A 34 -11.28 -33.01 33.34
CA PRO A 34 -11.00 -33.57 32.02
C PRO A 34 -11.80 -32.85 30.93
N VAL A 35 -11.09 -32.37 29.91
CA VAL A 35 -11.64 -31.56 28.81
C VAL A 35 -11.41 -32.19 27.43
N GLY A 36 -10.68 -33.30 27.35
CA GLY A 36 -10.42 -33.97 26.09
C GLY A 36 -9.66 -35.27 26.25
N CYS A 37 -9.38 -35.91 25.12
CA CYS A 37 -8.58 -37.13 25.05
C CYS A 37 -7.69 -37.14 23.81
N TYR A 38 -6.58 -37.85 23.93
CA TYR A 38 -5.68 -38.16 22.84
C TYR A 38 -5.53 -39.68 22.73
N ASP A 39 -5.77 -40.25 21.56
CA ASP A 39 -5.62 -41.68 21.29
C ASP A 39 -4.83 -41.89 19.99
N ALA A 40 -3.59 -42.35 20.12
CA ALA A 40 -2.70 -42.60 18.98
C ALA A 40 -3.15 -43.78 18.10
N SER A 41 -4.09 -44.62 18.56
CA SER A 41 -4.62 -45.75 17.79
C SER A 41 -5.57 -45.34 16.67
N LEU A 42 -6.14 -44.13 16.76
CA LEU A 42 -7.13 -43.61 15.83
C LEU A 42 -6.50 -42.95 14.58
N PRO A 43 -7.27 -42.72 13.51
CA PRO A 43 -6.82 -41.92 12.37
C PRO A 43 -6.48 -40.48 12.77
N PRO A 44 -5.55 -39.79 12.08
CA PRO A 44 -5.04 -38.46 12.47
C PRO A 44 -6.10 -37.45 12.90
N ASP A 45 -7.22 -37.38 12.17
CA ASP A 45 -8.30 -36.42 12.39
C ASP A 45 -9.14 -36.72 13.65
N GLN A 46 -9.01 -37.92 14.21
CA GLN A 46 -9.74 -38.41 15.39
C GLN A 46 -8.82 -38.68 16.58
N ARG A 47 -7.50 -38.54 16.42
CA ARG A 47 -6.53 -38.79 17.50
C ARG A 47 -6.65 -37.81 18.65
N PHE A 48 -7.17 -36.62 18.42
CA PHE A 48 -7.25 -35.58 19.44
C PHE A 48 -8.65 -34.98 19.45
N VAL A 49 -9.35 -35.16 20.57
CA VAL A 49 -10.70 -34.62 20.77
C VAL A 49 -10.68 -33.70 21.97
N LEU A 50 -11.11 -32.46 21.77
CA LEU A 50 -11.12 -31.43 22.81
C LEU A 50 -12.51 -30.79 22.87
N LYS A 51 -13.11 -30.80 24.06
CA LYS A 51 -14.40 -30.16 24.37
C LYS A 51 -14.13 -28.73 24.83
N THR A 52 -14.10 -27.81 23.86
CA THR A 52 -13.73 -26.41 24.11
C THR A 52 -14.69 -25.72 25.09
N GLU A 53 -15.96 -26.14 25.08
CA GLU A 53 -17.01 -25.67 25.99
C GLU A 53 -16.74 -25.96 27.48
N ASN A 54 -15.91 -26.95 27.79
CA ASN A 54 -15.55 -27.31 29.16
C ASN A 54 -14.25 -26.63 29.63
N ILE A 55 -13.61 -25.84 28.77
CA ILE A 55 -12.36 -25.15 29.08
C ILE A 55 -12.67 -23.77 29.65
N ILE A 56 -12.15 -23.52 30.84
CA ILE A 56 -12.15 -22.22 31.50
C ILE A 56 -10.73 -21.68 31.41
N TRP A 57 -10.61 -20.51 30.80
CA TRP A 57 -9.37 -19.77 30.66
C TRP A 57 -9.14 -18.83 31.86
N THR A 58 -7.97 -18.20 31.88
CA THR A 58 -7.59 -17.28 32.95
C THR A 58 -8.65 -16.21 33.18
N GLY A 59 -9.01 -15.97 34.45
CA GLY A 59 -10.03 -14.99 34.81
C GLY A 59 -11.48 -15.45 34.60
N GLY A 60 -11.72 -16.75 34.34
CA GLY A 60 -13.07 -17.30 34.16
C GLY A 60 -13.63 -17.11 32.76
N GLN A 61 -12.79 -16.76 31.78
CA GLN A 61 -13.21 -16.60 30.39
C GLN A 61 -13.49 -17.97 29.75
N LEU A 62 -14.56 -18.07 28.97
CA LEU A 62 -14.87 -19.28 28.17
C LEU A 62 -14.28 -19.20 26.75
N GLU A 63 -13.96 -17.98 26.29
CA GLU A 63 -13.36 -17.77 24.99
C GLU A 63 -11.85 -18.01 25.02
N LYS A 64 -11.35 -18.71 24.00
CA LYS A 64 -9.93 -19.00 23.84
C LYS A 64 -9.14 -17.70 23.68
N PRO A 65 -8.07 -17.49 24.48
CA PRO A 65 -7.20 -16.34 24.31
C PRO A 65 -6.42 -16.46 23.00
N ARG A 66 -6.22 -15.32 22.34
CA ARG A 66 -5.41 -15.23 21.13
C ARG A 66 -3.94 -15.04 21.51
N SER A 67 -3.09 -16.00 21.13
CA SER A 67 -1.64 -16.00 21.38
C SER A 67 -0.86 -15.80 20.08
N VAL A 68 -0.78 -14.55 19.61
CA VAL A 68 -0.02 -14.19 18.40
C VAL A 68 1.09 -13.19 18.73
N CYS A 69 2.19 -13.25 17.97
CA CYS A 69 3.30 -12.30 18.12
C CYS A 69 3.00 -10.96 17.44
N SER A 70 2.44 -11.04 16.23
CA SER A 70 2.06 -9.90 15.41
C SER A 70 0.60 -10.03 15.01
N GLU A 71 -0.07 -8.88 14.95
CA GLU A 71 -1.42 -8.78 14.42
C GLU A 71 -1.47 -9.01 12.91
N SER A 72 -2.65 -9.37 12.41
CA SER A 72 -2.85 -9.54 10.96
C SER A 72 -2.70 -8.21 10.25
N CYS A 73 -1.95 -8.19 9.15
CA CYS A 73 -1.70 -6.94 8.44
C CYS A 73 -2.95 -6.48 7.67
N PRO A 74 -3.33 -5.19 7.76
CA PRO A 74 -4.47 -4.67 7.01
C PRO A 74 -4.17 -4.56 5.51
N PRO A 75 -5.20 -4.46 4.65
CA PRO A 75 -5.01 -4.11 3.24
C PRO A 75 -4.19 -2.83 3.09
N GLY A 76 -3.38 -2.74 2.05
CA GLY A 76 -2.42 -1.66 1.83
C GLY A 76 -1.04 -1.90 2.42
N THR A 77 -0.88 -2.96 3.21
CA THR A 77 0.39 -3.35 3.80
C THR A 77 0.80 -4.77 3.40
N ARG A 78 2.10 -5.06 3.54
CA ARG A 78 2.71 -6.38 3.39
C ARG A 78 3.48 -6.76 4.63
N LYS A 79 3.64 -8.06 4.85
CA LYS A 79 4.48 -8.59 5.93
C LYS A 79 5.96 -8.39 5.62
N ALA A 80 6.70 -8.04 6.66
CA ALA A 80 8.16 -8.06 6.67
C ALA A 80 8.65 -8.83 7.88
N ALA A 81 9.40 -9.90 7.64
CA ALA A 81 9.95 -10.72 8.71
C ALA A 81 10.93 -9.90 9.57
N GLN A 82 10.78 -9.97 10.89
CA GLN A 82 11.70 -9.32 11.82
C GLN A 82 12.99 -10.12 11.92
N LYS A 83 14.12 -9.52 11.57
CA LYS A 83 15.44 -10.18 11.62
C LYS A 83 15.75 -10.62 13.05
N GLY A 84 16.03 -11.90 13.25
CA GLY A 84 16.37 -12.47 14.56
C GLY A 84 15.16 -12.88 15.42
N ARG A 85 13.93 -12.73 14.93
CA ARG A 85 12.71 -13.24 15.58
C ARG A 85 12.15 -14.47 14.85
N PRO A 86 11.26 -15.26 15.48
CA PRO A 86 10.57 -16.36 14.82
C PRO A 86 9.73 -15.90 13.61
N VAL A 87 9.46 -16.81 12.67
CA VAL A 87 8.73 -16.52 11.41
C VAL A 87 7.32 -15.96 11.63
N CYS A 88 6.68 -16.26 12.76
CA CYS A 88 5.37 -15.72 13.11
C CYS A 88 5.38 -14.24 13.56
N CYS A 89 6.56 -13.65 13.77
CA CYS A 89 6.74 -12.25 14.13
C CYS A 89 7.13 -11.43 12.91
N TYR A 90 6.25 -10.52 12.50
CA TYR A 90 6.44 -9.66 11.34
C TYR A 90 5.92 -8.25 11.59
N ASP A 91 6.43 -7.31 10.81
CA ASP A 91 5.95 -5.93 10.74
C ASP A 91 5.07 -5.76 9.51
N CYS A 92 4.04 -4.92 9.63
CA CYS A 92 3.20 -4.51 8.51
C CYS A 92 3.79 -3.26 7.88
N ILE A 93 4.42 -3.43 6.71
CA ILE A 93 5.04 -2.33 5.96
C ILE A 93 4.08 -1.90 4.85
N PRO A 94 3.80 -0.60 4.68
CA PRO A 94 2.96 -0.13 3.58
C PRO A 94 3.56 -0.49 2.22
N CYS A 95 2.69 -0.75 1.24
CA CYS A 95 3.12 -0.96 -0.13
C CYS A 95 3.76 0.31 -0.72
N ALA A 96 4.66 0.12 -1.68
CA ALA A 96 5.31 1.23 -2.38
C ALA A 96 4.30 2.00 -3.25
N GLU A 97 4.70 3.17 -3.74
CA GLU A 97 3.87 3.92 -4.69
C GLU A 97 3.70 3.14 -6.00
N GLY A 98 2.48 3.13 -6.52
CA GLY A 98 2.12 2.32 -7.70
C GLY A 98 1.86 0.84 -7.38
N GLU A 99 2.02 0.42 -6.12
CA GLU A 99 1.70 -0.94 -5.66
C GLU A 99 0.53 -0.94 -4.66
N ILE A 100 -0.19 -2.06 -4.62
CA ILE A 100 -1.33 -2.25 -3.73
C ILE A 100 -1.35 -3.63 -3.07
N SER A 101 -2.03 -3.72 -1.93
CA SER A 101 -2.41 -4.99 -1.30
C SER A 101 -3.90 -4.95 -0.96
N ASN A 102 -4.71 -5.75 -1.63
CA ASN A 102 -6.16 -5.80 -1.41
C ASN A 102 -6.56 -6.83 -0.32
N GLU A 103 -5.66 -7.75 0.00
CA GLU A 103 -5.91 -8.85 0.93
C GLU A 103 -5.29 -8.53 2.30
N THR A 104 -5.97 -8.93 3.36
CA THR A 104 -5.38 -8.93 4.70
C THR A 104 -4.26 -9.95 4.76
N ASP A 105 -3.22 -9.62 5.52
CA ASP A 105 -2.14 -10.55 5.86
C ASP A 105 -1.28 -11.01 4.66
N SER A 106 -1.22 -10.17 3.62
CA SER A 106 -0.43 -10.43 2.41
C SER A 106 1.08 -10.39 2.65
N ASN A 107 1.81 -11.30 2.00
CA ASN A 107 3.29 -11.30 2.00
C ASN A 107 3.88 -10.29 1.00
N ASN A 108 3.15 -9.99 -0.08
CA ASN A 108 3.67 -9.17 -1.19
C ASN A 108 2.62 -8.16 -1.67
N CYS A 109 3.09 -7.07 -2.25
CA CYS A 109 2.25 -6.09 -2.93
C CYS A 109 2.18 -6.40 -4.43
N LYS A 110 1.06 -6.04 -5.06
CA LYS A 110 0.80 -6.20 -6.50
C LYS A 110 0.91 -4.83 -7.16
N GLN A 111 1.62 -4.74 -8.29
CA GLN A 111 1.75 -3.49 -9.02
C GLN A 111 0.47 -3.16 -9.79
N CYS A 112 0.06 -1.88 -9.81
CA CYS A 112 -1.07 -1.43 -10.61
C CYS A 112 -0.74 -1.43 -12.12
N PRO A 113 -1.73 -1.65 -13.00
CA PRO A 113 -1.57 -1.44 -14.45
C PRO A 113 -1.19 0.02 -14.77
N ARG A 114 -0.57 0.27 -15.93
CA ARG A 114 0.01 1.58 -16.29
C ARG A 114 -0.95 2.77 -16.24
N GLU A 115 -2.25 2.55 -16.45
CA GLU A 115 -3.28 3.60 -16.44
C GLU A 115 -3.81 3.92 -15.03
N TYR A 116 -3.40 3.12 -14.04
CA TYR A 116 -3.88 3.19 -12.67
C TYR A 116 -2.74 3.46 -11.70
N TRP A 117 -3.05 4.15 -10.61
CA TRP A 117 -2.16 4.42 -9.50
C TRP A 117 -2.72 3.86 -8.20
N SER A 118 -1.83 3.57 -7.26
CA SER A 118 -2.23 3.19 -5.89
C SER A 118 -2.94 4.37 -5.21
N ASN A 119 -4.07 4.14 -4.54
CA ASN A 119 -4.71 5.15 -3.70
C ASN A 119 -3.86 5.50 -2.45
N ALA A 120 -4.29 6.49 -1.66
CA ALA A 120 -3.58 6.89 -0.43
C ALA A 120 -3.40 5.73 0.57
N GLU A 121 -4.40 4.86 0.69
CA GLU A 121 -4.36 3.68 1.56
C GLU A 121 -3.66 2.45 0.94
N LYS A 122 -3.20 2.55 -0.33
CA LYS A 122 -2.55 1.46 -1.08
C LYS A 122 -3.36 0.16 -1.17
N ASN A 123 -4.69 0.20 -1.00
CA ASN A 123 -5.55 -0.99 -1.05
C ASN A 123 -6.21 -1.20 -2.43
N LYS A 124 -6.29 -0.16 -3.26
CA LYS A 124 -6.96 -0.19 -4.57
C LYS A 124 -6.19 0.60 -5.61
N CYS A 125 -6.27 0.12 -6.85
CA CYS A 125 -5.80 0.84 -8.02
C CYS A 125 -6.91 1.80 -8.48
N VAL A 126 -6.62 3.10 -8.52
CA VAL A 126 -7.52 4.15 -8.99
C VAL A 126 -6.96 4.74 -10.28
N LEU A 127 -7.83 5.18 -11.20
CA LEU A 127 -7.34 5.83 -12.43
C LEU A 127 -6.48 7.03 -12.07
N GLN A 128 -5.33 7.13 -12.72
CA GLN A 128 -4.42 8.24 -12.51
C GLN A 128 -5.09 9.52 -13.07
N ALA A 129 -5.64 10.35 -12.18
CA ALA A 129 -5.99 11.71 -12.55
C ALA A 129 -4.68 12.44 -12.84
N ILE A 130 -4.41 12.68 -14.12
CA ILE A 130 -3.33 13.55 -14.56
C ILE A 130 -3.60 14.92 -13.94
N GLU A 131 -2.78 15.32 -12.96
CA GLU A 131 -2.73 16.71 -12.53
C GLU A 131 -2.15 17.51 -13.69
N PHE A 132 -3.03 18.09 -14.50
CA PHE A 132 -2.63 19.09 -15.47
C PHE A 132 -2.16 20.32 -14.72
N LEU A 133 -1.03 20.89 -15.13
CA LEU A 133 -0.59 22.19 -14.63
C LEU A 133 -1.68 23.22 -14.97
N SER A 134 -2.55 23.52 -14.01
CA SER A 134 -3.66 24.43 -14.23
C SER A 134 -3.13 25.85 -14.33
N PHE A 135 -3.70 26.67 -15.23
CA PHE A 135 -3.38 28.11 -15.33
C PHE A 135 -3.65 28.88 -14.03
N THR A 136 -4.41 28.29 -13.10
CA THR A 136 -4.72 28.84 -11.77
C THR A 136 -3.71 28.44 -10.69
N GLU A 137 -2.79 27.50 -10.97
CA GLU A 137 -1.75 27.14 -10.01
C GLU A 137 -0.57 28.11 -10.06
N PHE A 138 0.18 28.23 -8.96
CA PHE A 138 1.28 29.19 -8.83
C PHE A 138 2.29 29.09 -9.98
N MET A 139 2.69 27.86 -10.34
CA MET A 139 3.59 27.62 -11.46
C MET A 139 2.97 28.02 -12.81
N GLY A 140 1.67 27.76 -13.01
CA GLY A 140 0.93 28.18 -14.19
C GLY A 140 0.82 29.70 -14.33
N VAL A 141 0.51 30.41 -13.24
CA VAL A 141 0.43 31.89 -13.21
C VAL A 141 1.78 32.51 -13.54
N VAL A 142 2.87 31.99 -12.97
CA VAL A 142 4.23 32.46 -13.25
C VAL A 142 4.57 32.31 -14.73
N LEU A 143 4.26 31.15 -15.34
CA LEU A 143 4.49 30.91 -16.77
C LEU A 143 3.68 31.87 -17.66
N VAL A 144 2.41 32.14 -17.33
CA VAL A 144 1.56 33.09 -18.07
C VAL A 144 2.13 34.50 -18.00
N PHE A 145 2.56 34.94 -16.81
CA PHE A 145 3.14 36.26 -16.62
C PHE A 145 4.41 36.46 -17.46
N PHE A 146 5.35 35.51 -17.41
CA PHE A 146 6.57 35.58 -18.23
C PHE A 146 6.28 35.54 -19.73
N SER A 147 5.28 34.76 -20.15
CA SER A 147 4.86 34.70 -21.56
C SER A 147 4.31 36.05 -22.04
N LEU A 148 3.42 36.68 -21.29
CA LEU A 148 2.86 38.00 -21.61
C LEU A 148 3.95 39.08 -21.62
N PHE A 149 4.86 39.04 -20.65
CA PHE A 149 5.99 39.96 -20.59
C PHE A 149 6.91 39.81 -21.81
N GLY A 150 7.23 38.57 -22.20
CA GLY A 150 8.01 38.27 -23.40
C GLY A 150 7.35 38.80 -24.68
N VAL A 151 6.04 38.58 -24.85
CA VAL A 151 5.28 39.12 -25.99
C VAL A 151 5.32 40.65 -26.01
N GLY A 152 5.16 41.31 -24.86
CA GLY A 152 5.24 42.76 -24.72
C GLY A 152 6.60 43.33 -25.14
N LEU A 153 7.70 42.72 -24.67
CA LEU A 153 9.06 43.11 -25.08
C LEU A 153 9.27 42.91 -26.59
N THR A 154 8.81 41.80 -27.13
CA THR A 154 8.96 41.49 -28.56
C THR A 154 8.20 42.50 -29.42
N ALA A 155 6.97 42.85 -29.03
CA ALA A 155 6.17 43.87 -29.69
C ALA A 155 6.83 45.27 -29.62
N LEU A 156 7.38 45.64 -28.46
CA LEU A 156 8.10 46.91 -28.28
C LEU A 156 9.30 47.00 -29.23
N VAL A 157 10.13 45.96 -29.28
CA VAL A 157 11.29 45.89 -30.18
C VAL A 157 10.85 45.98 -31.64
N ALA A 158 9.80 45.25 -32.03
CA ALA A 158 9.24 45.33 -33.38
C ALA A 158 8.78 46.75 -33.72
N ILE A 159 8.03 47.43 -32.84
CA ILE A 159 7.57 48.81 -33.05
C ILE A 159 8.75 49.77 -33.23
N LEU A 160 9.78 49.66 -32.39
CA LEU A 160 10.98 50.48 -32.51
C LEU A 160 11.70 50.24 -33.84
N PHE A 161 11.80 48.98 -34.28
CA PHE A 161 12.39 48.62 -35.55
C PHE A 161 11.59 49.15 -36.74
N TYR A 162 10.26 49.03 -36.72
CA TYR A 162 9.39 49.60 -37.75
C TYR A 162 9.49 51.12 -37.79
N ARG A 163 9.50 51.81 -36.64
CA ARG A 163 9.69 53.27 -36.59
C ARG A 163 11.04 53.70 -37.16
N LYS A 164 12.13 53.03 -36.78
CA LYS A 164 13.48 53.29 -37.33
C LYS A 164 13.52 53.05 -38.84
N THR A 165 12.97 51.92 -39.30
CA THR A 165 12.92 51.54 -40.71
C THR A 165 12.11 52.55 -41.52
N ILE A 166 10.93 52.97 -41.05
CA ILE A 166 10.08 53.99 -41.68
C ILE A 166 10.79 55.35 -41.71
N VAL A 167 11.44 55.77 -40.61
CA VAL A 167 12.21 57.03 -40.57
C VAL A 167 13.38 56.99 -41.55
N VAL A 168 14.12 55.89 -41.63
CA VAL A 168 15.20 55.72 -42.60
C VAL A 168 14.66 55.69 -44.04
N LEU A 169 13.57 54.99 -44.31
CA LEU A 169 12.93 54.98 -45.64
C LEU A 169 12.41 56.35 -46.05
N MET A 170 11.78 57.09 -45.12
CA MET A 170 11.33 58.46 -45.38
C MET A 170 12.50 59.44 -45.56
N ALA A 171 13.58 59.29 -44.78
CA ALA A 171 14.81 60.06 -44.97
C ALA A 171 15.47 59.73 -46.32
N PHE A 172 15.59 58.45 -46.70
CA PHE A 172 16.11 58.05 -48.01
C PHE A 172 15.24 58.59 -49.15
N LYS A 173 13.91 58.56 -48.99
CA LYS A 173 12.96 59.12 -49.97
C LYS A 173 13.03 60.64 -50.07
N ALA A 174 13.37 61.33 -48.97
CA ALA A 174 13.61 62.77 -48.93
C ALA A 174 15.03 63.19 -49.42
N THR A 175 16.01 62.28 -49.34
CA THR A 175 17.40 62.52 -49.76
C THR A 175 17.66 62.06 -51.20
N LEU A 176 16.73 61.33 -51.84
CA LEU A 176 16.80 61.04 -53.27
C LEU A 176 16.71 62.36 -54.06
N PRO A 177 17.75 62.76 -54.80
CA PRO A 177 17.65 63.89 -55.69
C PRO A 177 16.68 63.50 -56.82
N GLY A 178 15.70 64.35 -57.09
CA GLY A 178 14.88 64.24 -58.28
C GLY A 178 15.79 64.21 -59.52
N SER A 179 15.93 63.05 -60.15
CA SER A 179 16.53 62.91 -61.47
C SER A 179 15.55 63.54 -62.47
N LYS A 180 15.85 64.76 -62.91
CA LYS A 180 15.15 65.44 -64.00
C LYS A 180 15.37 64.71 -65.34
N SER A 181 14.28 64.61 -66.10
CA SER A 181 14.18 64.85 -67.55
C SER A 181 14.84 63.89 -68.57
N PHE A 182 14.02 63.27 -69.42
CA PHE A 182 14.28 63.22 -70.87
C PHE A 182 12.95 63.18 -71.64
N GLY A 183 12.78 64.09 -72.62
CA GLY A 183 11.56 64.29 -73.39
C GLY A 183 11.47 63.52 -74.70
N HIS A 184 10.30 63.60 -75.35
CA HIS A 184 10.08 63.69 -76.80
C HIS A 184 8.57 63.74 -77.08
N MET A 185 8.05 64.90 -77.53
CA MET A 185 7.60 65.15 -78.91
C MET A 185 7.09 66.58 -79.04
#